data_AF-A0A174KAG6-F1
#
_entry.id   AF-A0A174KAG6-F1
#
_cell.length_a   1.000
_cell.length_b   1.000
_cell.length_c   1.000
_cell.angle_alpha   90.00
_cell.angle_beta   90.00
_cell.angle_gamma   90.00
#
_symmetry.space_group_name_H-M   'P 1'
#
loop_
_entity.id
_entity.type
_entity.pdbx_description
1 polymer ?
#
loop_
_entity_poly.entity_id
_entity_poly.type
_entity_poly.pdbx_seq_one_letter_code
_entity_poly.pdbx_strand_id
1 'polypeptide(L)'
;MSLGKRLKKFRKCNGLSLKELSALTNLSISFLSDIEHDRSNPSINNLKILSSALNIPMYHLLEDSNSPSSDNSIDFSELVPILMEFEDWDNEDKIELFYYLKAKKTIRDLKK
;
A
#
# COMPACT_ATOMS: atom_id res chain seq x y z
N MET A 1 5.08 -0.80 13.94
CA MET A 1 4.98 -2.24 13.55
C MET A 1 5.64 -2.37 12.18
N SER A 2 6.29 -3.49 11.84
CA SER A 2 6.89 -3.66 10.49
C SER A 2 5.85 -4.15 9.48
N LEU A 3 6.18 -4.05 8.18
CA LEU A 3 5.34 -4.58 7.09
C LEU A 3 5.07 -6.08 7.25
N GLY A 4 6.09 -6.88 7.58
CA GLY A 4 5.93 -8.31 7.81
C GLY A 4 4.95 -8.63 8.94
N LYS A 5 5.04 -7.88 10.04
CA LYS A 5 4.10 -8.00 11.16
C LYS A 5 2.69 -7.57 10.80
N ARG A 6 2.52 -6.51 9.99
CA ARG A 6 1.21 -6.08 9.45
C ARG A 6 0.60 -7.16 8.57
N LEU A 7 1.37 -7.69 7.62
CA LEU A 7 0.92 -8.77 6.74
C LEU A 7 0.45 -9.98 7.54
N LYS A 8 1.26 -10.43 8.50
CA LYS A 8 0.94 -11.56 9.38
C LYS A 8 -0.33 -11.34 10.20
N LYS A 9 -0.52 -10.11 10.71
CA LYS A 9 -1.72 -9.72 11.45
C LYS A 9 -2.96 -9.87 10.56
N PHE A 10 -2.98 -9.23 9.39
CA PHE A 10 -4.14 -9.27 8.49
C PHE A 10 -4.41 -10.67 7.94
N ARG A 11 -3.38 -11.46 7.62
CA ARG A 11 -3.56 -12.86 7.22
C ARG A 11 -4.25 -13.66 8.32
N LYS A 12 -3.80 -13.54 9.57
CA LYS A 12 -4.42 -14.25 10.71
C LYS A 12 -5.83 -13.76 11.03
N CYS A 13 -6.10 -12.45 10.90
CA CYS A 13 -7.45 -11.90 11.07
C CYS A 13 -8.44 -12.47 10.04
N ASN A 14 -7.96 -12.78 8.82
CA ASN A 14 -8.74 -13.47 7.79
C ASN A 14 -8.81 -15.00 7.99
N GLY A 15 -8.23 -15.56 9.06
CA GLY A 15 -8.21 -17.00 9.31
C GLY A 15 -7.35 -17.81 8.35
N LEU A 16 -6.49 -17.15 7.54
CA LEU A 16 -5.72 -17.81 6.49
C LEU A 16 -4.39 -18.37 7.01
N SER A 17 -4.03 -19.56 6.57
CA SER A 17 -2.67 -20.10 6.60
C SER A 17 -1.79 -19.47 5.51
N LEU A 18 -0.47 -19.63 5.60
CA LEU A 18 0.44 -19.21 4.52
C LEU A 18 0.17 -19.97 3.21
N LYS A 19 -0.30 -21.22 3.29
CA LYS A 19 -0.66 -22.03 2.12
C LYS A 19 -1.90 -21.49 1.42
N GLU A 20 -2.91 -21.08 2.19
CA GLU A 20 -4.13 -20.49 1.64
C GLU A 20 -3.85 -19.11 1.05
N LEU A 21 -3.07 -18.26 1.73
CA LEU A 21 -2.67 -16.98 1.16
C LEU A 21 -1.85 -17.17 -0.13
N SER A 22 -0.94 -18.13 -0.14
CA SER A 22 -0.17 -18.50 -1.34
C SER A 22 -1.06 -18.88 -2.52
N ALA A 23 -2.11 -19.67 -2.27
CA ALA A 23 -3.09 -20.05 -3.30
C ALA A 23 -3.90 -18.85 -3.81
N LEU A 24 -4.27 -17.91 -2.93
CA LEU A 24 -5.02 -16.70 -3.31
C LEU A 24 -4.18 -15.71 -4.12
N THR A 25 -2.88 -15.60 -3.83
CA THR A 25 -2.02 -14.56 -4.39
C THR A 25 -1.12 -15.09 -5.52
N ASN A 26 -1.06 -16.40 -5.71
CA ASN A 26 -0.08 -17.08 -6.57
C ASN A 26 1.38 -16.72 -6.23
N LEU A 27 1.64 -16.38 -4.96
CA LEU A 27 2.98 -16.11 -4.44
C LEU A 27 3.47 -17.34 -3.69
N SER A 28 4.78 -17.62 -3.71
CA SER A 28 5.30 -18.80 -3.01
C SER A 28 5.15 -18.68 -1.49
N ILE A 29 4.88 -19.81 -0.83
CA ILE A 29 4.80 -19.87 0.64
C ILE A 29 6.10 -19.35 1.28
N SER A 30 7.26 -19.68 0.70
CA SER A 30 8.56 -19.20 1.18
C SER A 30 8.67 -17.69 1.11
N PHE A 31 8.26 -17.08 -0.01
CA PHE A 31 8.27 -15.62 -0.16
C PHE A 31 7.34 -14.94 0.85
N LEU A 32 6.11 -15.44 1.02
CA LEU A 32 5.19 -14.93 2.03
C LEU A 32 5.75 -15.06 3.46
N SER A 33 6.38 -16.19 3.76
CA SER A 33 7.07 -16.40 5.03
C SER A 33 8.22 -15.41 5.23
N ASP A 34 9.04 -15.18 4.20
CA ASP A 34 10.14 -14.24 4.28
C ASP A 34 9.65 -12.81 4.49
N ILE A 35 8.56 -12.40 3.85
CA ILE A 35 7.93 -11.10 4.14
C ILE A 35 7.48 -11.03 5.60
N GLU A 36 6.75 -12.04 6.11
CA GLU A 36 6.25 -12.03 7.50
C GLU A 36 7.33 -12.00 8.57
N HIS A 37 8.56 -12.39 8.21
CA HIS A 37 9.74 -12.36 9.08
C HIS A 37 10.70 -11.21 8.74
N ASP A 38 10.25 -10.23 7.95
CA ASP A 38 11.02 -9.05 7.54
C ASP A 38 12.35 -9.40 6.82
N ARG A 39 12.40 -10.56 6.13
CA ARG A 39 13.54 -11.05 5.35
C ARG A 39 13.44 -10.74 3.85
N SER A 40 12.29 -10.24 3.38
CA SER A 40 12.08 -9.87 1.99
C SER A 40 11.25 -8.60 1.86
N ASN A 41 11.60 -7.76 0.89
CA ASN A 41 10.85 -6.55 0.56
C ASN A 41 10.00 -6.79 -0.70
N PRO A 42 8.66 -6.89 -0.59
CA PRO A 42 7.79 -7.11 -1.73
C PRO A 42 7.73 -5.90 -2.66
N SER A 43 7.55 -6.13 -3.96
CA SER A 43 7.28 -5.06 -4.92
C SER A 43 5.91 -4.43 -4.70
N ILE A 44 5.69 -3.23 -5.27
CA ILE A 44 4.39 -2.54 -5.22
C ILE A 44 3.26 -3.42 -5.79
N ASN A 45 3.55 -4.19 -6.85
CA ASN A 45 2.60 -5.11 -7.47
C ASN A 45 2.25 -6.27 -6.53
N ASN A 46 3.24 -6.84 -5.85
CA ASN A 46 3.00 -7.88 -4.86
C ASN A 46 2.18 -7.33 -3.68
N LEU A 47 2.44 -6.10 -3.24
CA LEU A 47 1.65 -5.44 -2.20
C LEU A 47 0.20 -5.21 -2.64
N LYS A 48 -0.04 -4.79 -3.89
CA LYS A 48 -1.39 -4.70 -4.46
C LYS A 48 -2.10 -6.06 -4.42
N ILE A 49 -1.46 -7.12 -4.91
CA ILE A 49 -2.00 -8.49 -4.88
C ILE A 49 -2.34 -8.93 -3.45
N LEU A 50 -1.42 -8.71 -2.51
CA LEU A 50 -1.61 -9.06 -1.10
C LEU A 50 -2.78 -8.30 -0.47
N SER A 51 -2.86 -6.99 -0.69
CA SER A 51 -3.93 -6.15 -0.15
C SER A 51 -5.30 -6.56 -0.69
N SER A 52 -5.40 -6.88 -1.98
CA SER A 52 -6.61 -7.40 -2.60
C SER A 52 -7.00 -8.77 -2.05
N ALA A 53 -6.06 -9.70 -1.90
CA ALA A 53 -6.32 -11.03 -1.35
C ALA A 53 -6.76 -11.01 0.12
N LEU A 54 -6.31 -10.01 0.88
CA LEU A 54 -6.67 -9.79 2.29
C LEU A 54 -7.88 -8.88 2.47
N ASN A 55 -8.47 -8.40 1.37
CA ASN A 55 -9.58 -7.45 1.35
C ASN A 55 -9.35 -6.21 2.22
N ILE A 56 -8.16 -5.62 2.10
CA ILE A 56 -7.79 -4.38 2.79
C ILE A 56 -7.24 -3.35 1.79
N PRO A 57 -7.44 -2.05 2.04
CA PRO A 57 -6.65 -1.03 1.37
C PRO A 57 -5.14 -1.26 1.51
N MET A 58 -4.39 -1.07 0.43
CA MET A 58 -2.93 -1.26 0.41
C MET A 58 -2.20 -0.43 1.48
N TYR A 59 -2.70 0.77 1.80
CA TYR A 59 -2.06 1.63 2.81
C TYR A 59 -1.99 0.96 4.19
N HIS A 60 -2.90 0.06 4.56
CA HIS A 60 -2.81 -0.67 5.83
C HIS A 60 -1.62 -1.64 5.91
N LEU A 61 -1.05 -2.06 4.78
CA LEU A 61 0.21 -2.82 4.77
C LEU A 61 1.43 -1.91 4.91
N LEU A 62 1.28 -0.62 4.59
CA LEU A 62 2.34 0.40 4.60
C LEU A 62 2.32 1.26 5.87
N GLU A 63 1.20 1.30 6.57
CA GLU A 63 0.95 2.17 7.72
C GLU A 63 1.97 1.95 8.84
N ASP A 64 2.91 2.88 9.00
CA ASP A 64 3.86 2.86 10.11
C ASP A 64 3.21 3.32 11.41
N SER A 65 3.73 2.83 12.54
CA SER A 65 3.16 3.06 13.88
C SER A 65 3.17 4.52 14.35
N ASN A 66 3.53 5.46 13.48
CA ASN A 66 3.43 6.89 13.71
C ASN A 66 2.20 7.52 13.04
N SER A 67 1.35 6.76 12.34
CA SER A 67 0.07 7.30 11.87
C SER A 67 -0.85 7.55 13.07
N PRO A 68 -1.36 8.78 13.23
CA PRO A 68 -2.30 9.07 14.30
C PRO A 68 -3.56 8.24 14.11
N SER A 69 -3.84 7.47 15.16
CA SER A 69 -5.02 6.66 15.44
C SER A 69 -6.33 7.08 14.75
N SER A 70 -6.94 6.13 14.02
CA SER A 70 -8.39 5.82 13.98
C SER A 70 -9.42 6.93 13.73
N ASP A 71 -9.01 8.13 13.35
CA ASP A 71 -9.89 9.13 12.76
C ASP A 71 -9.59 9.21 11.27
N ASN A 72 -10.62 9.23 10.42
CA ASN A 72 -10.46 9.23 8.96
C ASN A 72 -9.82 10.54 8.40
N SER A 73 -9.18 11.35 9.24
CA SER A 73 -8.43 12.53 8.83
C SER A 73 -7.00 12.13 8.45
N ILE A 74 -6.77 11.91 7.17
CA ILE A 74 -5.42 11.92 6.60
C ILE A 74 -4.81 13.28 6.92
N ASP A 75 -3.66 13.30 7.62
CA ASP A 75 -2.94 14.55 7.85
C ASP A 75 -2.24 14.97 6.55
N PHE A 76 -2.84 15.93 5.85
CA PHE A 76 -2.27 16.49 4.63
C PHE A 76 -0.99 17.31 4.89
N SER A 77 -0.62 17.59 6.15
CA SER A 77 0.66 18.21 6.47
C SER A 77 1.85 17.34 6.04
N GLU A 78 1.69 16.01 6.06
CA GLU A 78 2.70 15.05 5.61
C GLU A 78 2.84 15.03 4.08
N LEU A 79 1.84 15.52 3.32
CA LEU A 79 1.89 15.58 1.86
C LEU A 79 2.84 16.67 1.37
N VAL A 80 2.95 17.79 2.09
CA VAL A 80 3.73 18.94 1.64
C VAL A 80 5.22 18.57 1.48
N PRO A 81 5.89 17.94 2.46
CA PRO A 81 7.27 17.47 2.29
C PRO A 81 7.45 16.57 1.06
N ILE A 82 6.52 15.62 0.86
CA ILE A 82 6.55 14.67 -0.27
C ILE A 82 6.50 15.42 -1.61
N LEU A 83 5.63 16.43 -1.72
CA LEU A 83 5.50 17.24 -2.94
C LEU A 83 6.65 18.24 -3.12
N MET A 84 7.35 18.64 -2.06
CA MET A 84 8.53 19.49 -2.18
C MET A 84 9.67 18.76 -2.88
N GLU A 85 9.75 17.43 -2.75
CA GLU A 85 10.72 16.57 -3.44
C GLU A 85 10.31 16.24 -4.89
N PHE A 86 9.16 16.74 -5.37
CA PHE A 86 8.62 16.38 -6.68
C PHE A 86 9.59 16.66 -7.84
N GLU A 87 10.45 17.67 -7.74
CA GLU A 87 11.47 17.96 -8.76
C GLU A 87 12.51 16.84 -8.90
N ASP A 88 12.75 16.07 -7.84
CA ASP A 88 13.75 15.00 -7.78
C ASP A 88 13.20 13.61 -8.11
N TRP A 89 11.88 13.46 -8.19
CA TRP A 89 11.24 12.19 -8.56
C TRP A 89 11.65 11.75 -9.97
N ASP A 90 11.58 10.45 -10.23
CA ASP A 90 11.78 9.96 -11.58
C ASP A 90 10.65 10.46 -12.52
N ASN A 91 10.94 10.48 -13.81
CA ASN A 91 10.01 11.02 -14.79
C ASN A 91 8.74 10.16 -14.94
N GLU A 92 8.79 8.87 -14.64
CA GLU A 92 7.63 7.98 -14.76
C GLU A 92 6.61 8.31 -13.67
N ASP A 93 7.06 8.42 -12.42
CA ASP A 93 6.24 8.80 -11.26
C ASP A 93 5.65 10.21 -11.43
N LYS A 94 6.43 11.16 -11.95
CA LYS A 94 5.95 12.51 -12.28
C LYS A 94 4.81 12.49 -13.29
N ILE A 95 4.98 11.72 -14.37
CA ILE A 95 3.99 11.58 -15.43
C ILE A 95 2.71 10.92 -14.88
N GLU A 96 2.84 9.87 -14.07
CA GLU A 96 1.70 9.18 -13.46
C GLU A 96 0.89 10.14 -12.57
N LEU A 97 1.55 10.86 -11.66
CA LEU A 97 0.88 11.82 -10.77
C LEU A 97 0.20 12.94 -11.55
N PHE A 98 0.87 13.49 -12.57
CA PHE A 98 0.30 14.54 -13.43
C PHE A 98 -1.01 14.08 -14.10
N TYR A 99 -1.00 12.91 -14.73
CA TYR A 99 -2.19 12.39 -15.41
C TYR A 99 -3.31 12.06 -14.43
N TYR A 100 -3.00 11.51 -13.25
CA TYR A 100 -3.97 11.28 -12.19
C TYR A 100 -4.65 12.58 -11.75
N LEU A 101 -3.87 13.61 -11.43
CA LEU A 101 -4.39 14.91 -10.98
C LEU A 101 -5.21 15.59 -12.07
N LYS A 102 -4.76 15.53 -13.33
CA LYS A 102 -5.49 16.05 -14.48
C LYS A 102 -6.85 15.37 -14.63
N ALA A 103 -6.90 14.04 -14.58
CA ALA A 103 -8.15 13.28 -14.67
C ALA A 103 -9.11 13.64 -13.52
N LYS A 104 -8.62 13.72 -12.28
CA LYS A 104 -9.44 14.11 -11.12
C LYS A 104 -9.97 15.54 -11.24
N LYS A 105 -9.18 16.48 -11.78
CA LYS A 105 -9.62 17.85 -12.04
C LYS A 105 -10.75 17.89 -13.06
N THR A 106 -10.58 17.23 -14.21
CA THR A 106 -11.61 17.15 -15.25
C THR A 106 -12.93 16.61 -14.71
N ILE A 107 -12.90 15.52 -13.92
CA ILE A 107 -14.11 14.94 -13.33
C ILE A 107 -14.81 15.92 -12.36
N ARG A 108 -14.06 16.71 -11.59
CA ARG A 108 -14.66 17.73 -10.69
C ARG A 108 -15.30 18.87 -11.48
N ASP A 109 -14.66 19.31 -12.54
CA ASP A 109 -15.14 20.42 -13.37
C ASP A 109 -16.39 20.02 -14.17
N LEU A 110 -16.51 18.76 -14.60
CA LEU A 110 -17.71 18.21 -15.26
C LEU A 110 -18.91 18.05 -14.32
N LYS A 111 -18.70 18.02 -13.01
CA LYS A 111 -19.75 17.88 -11.99
C LYS A 111 -20.29 19.22 -11.48
N LYS A 112 -19.71 20.34 -11.91
CA LYS A 112 -20.17 21.70 -11.64
C LYS A 112 -21.08 22.17 -12.76
#